data_AF-A0A8J3ZSJ8-F1
#
_entry.id   AF-A0A8J3ZSJ8-F1
#
_cell.length_a   1.000
_cell.length_b   1.000
_cell.length_c   1.000
_cell.angle_alpha   90.00
_cell.angle_beta   90.00
_cell.angle_gamma   90.00
#
_symmetry.space_group_name_H-M   'P 1'
#
loop_
_entity.id
_entity.type
_entity.pdbx_description
1 polymer ?
#
loop_
_entity_poly.entity_id
_entity_poly.type
_entity_poly.pdbx_seq_one_letter_code
_entity_poly.pdbx_strand_id
1 'polypeptide(L)'
;MNDDNNAVTVNVPAIACDLTDAPDTADERMAEYARLFSQALAGRDRTDGGVRLRFRADEDVAAWVRDLAVREKACCPFYNFTVSTTGGEVWWDISLVDGVADGDEHTARAMLDGYFYAPDYAADGVAGMTKWLAGEGFTVTPNESGMVMQFDAAAADEAPSGA
;
A
#
# COMPACT_ATOMS: atom_id res chain seq x y z
N MET A 1 -26.51 -18.42 29.12
CA MET A 1 -26.03 -19.79 28.93
C MET A 1 -25.66 -19.88 27.46
N ASN A 2 -24.35 -19.78 27.23
CA ASN A 2 -23.57 -20.00 26.02
C ASN A 2 -23.58 -18.90 24.95
N ASP A 3 -22.55 -18.06 25.08
CA ASP A 3 -21.87 -17.29 24.03
C ASP A 3 -21.04 -18.24 23.15
N ASP A 4 -21.48 -18.49 21.93
CA ASP A 4 -20.68 -19.19 20.92
C ASP A 4 -19.85 -18.16 20.12
N ASN A 5 -18.86 -17.56 20.79
CA ASN A 5 -17.76 -16.83 20.14
C ASN A 5 -16.85 -17.84 19.45
N ASN A 6 -17.29 -18.34 18.30
CA ASN A 6 -16.44 -19.08 17.38
C ASN A 6 -15.53 -18.08 16.66
N ALA A 7 -14.38 -17.76 17.28
CA ALA A 7 -13.30 -17.04 16.62
C ALA A 7 -12.82 -17.88 15.43
N VAL A 8 -13.33 -17.54 14.24
CA VAL A 8 -12.80 -18.07 12.98
C VAL A 8 -11.44 -17.42 12.77
N THR A 9 -10.37 -18.17 13.00
CA THR A 9 -9.02 -17.75 12.62
C THR A 9 -8.94 -17.80 11.09
N VAL A 10 -9.16 -16.65 10.45
CA VAL A 10 -8.91 -16.49 9.02
C VAL A 10 -7.40 -16.39 8.85
N ASN A 11 -6.77 -17.47 8.39
CA ASN A 11 -5.35 -17.45 8.01
C ASN A 11 -5.22 -16.76 6.65
N VAL A 12 -5.19 -15.43 6.67
CA VAL A 12 -4.95 -14.61 5.48
C VAL A 12 -3.54 -14.90 4.95
N PRO A 13 -3.34 -15.14 3.65
CA PRO A 13 -2.01 -15.23 3.07
C PRO A 13 -1.24 -13.95 3.41
N ALA A 14 -0.04 -14.12 3.97
CA ALA A 14 0.83 -12.99 4.28
C ALA A 14 1.07 -12.18 3.01
N ILE A 15 0.69 -10.90 3.02
CA ILE A 15 1.13 -9.96 2.00
C ILE A 15 2.58 -9.63 2.35
N ALA A 16 3.49 -10.40 1.78
CA ALA A 16 4.92 -10.17 1.93
C ALA A 16 5.35 -9.15 0.87
N CYS A 17 5.78 -7.96 1.33
CA CYS A 17 6.64 -7.13 0.50
C CYS A 17 8.05 -7.74 0.55
N ASP A 18 8.30 -8.65 -0.38
CA ASP A 18 9.64 -9.18 -0.61
C ASP A 18 10.44 -8.16 -1.43
N LEU A 19 11.53 -7.67 -0.83
CA LEU A 19 12.47 -6.74 -1.47
C LEU A 19 13.85 -7.38 -1.67
N THR A 20 13.99 -8.71 -1.49
CA THR A 20 15.29 -9.42 -1.60
C THR A 20 15.99 -9.13 -2.93
N ASP A 21 15.22 -9.15 -4.01
CA ASP A 21 15.71 -8.93 -5.38
C ASP A 21 15.43 -7.50 -5.86
N ALA A 22 14.93 -6.62 -4.99
CA ALA A 22 14.68 -5.23 -5.33
C ALA A 22 16.02 -4.47 -5.45
N PRO A 23 16.11 -3.49 -6.38
CA PRO A 23 17.32 -2.68 -6.53
C PRO A 23 17.51 -1.67 -5.39
N ASP A 24 16.51 -1.51 -4.52
CA ASP A 24 16.43 -0.54 -3.45
C ASP A 24 15.91 -1.17 -2.15
N THR A 25 16.33 -0.61 -1.03
CA THR A 25 15.88 -0.98 0.31
C THR A 25 14.53 -0.35 0.66
N ALA A 26 13.88 -0.84 1.71
CA ALA A 26 12.64 -0.23 2.21
C ALA A 26 12.82 1.25 2.61
N ASP A 27 13.96 1.61 3.20
CA ASP A 27 14.25 3.01 3.56
C ASP A 27 14.43 3.89 2.33
N GLU A 28 15.15 3.42 1.32
CA GLU A 28 15.33 4.14 0.04
C GLU A 28 13.99 4.30 -0.69
N ARG A 29 13.15 3.25 -0.69
CA ARG A 29 11.80 3.29 -1.27
C ARG A 29 10.94 4.35 -0.57
N MET A 30 10.93 4.37 0.76
CA MET A 30 10.14 5.34 1.52
C MET A 30 10.65 6.77 1.34
N ALA A 31 11.98 6.97 1.29
CA ALA A 31 12.57 8.27 0.99
C ALA A 31 12.19 8.76 -0.41
N GLU A 32 12.13 7.85 -1.39
CA GLU A 32 11.70 8.16 -2.74
C GLU A 32 10.22 8.55 -2.81
N TYR A 33 9.33 7.83 -2.12
CA TYR A 33 7.93 8.22 -1.97
C TYR A 33 7.79 9.61 -1.35
N ALA A 34 8.48 9.87 -0.24
CA ALA A 34 8.45 11.19 0.41
C ALA A 34 8.89 12.31 -0.55
N ARG A 35 9.94 12.06 -1.34
CA ARG A 35 10.42 13.01 -2.35
C ARG A 35 9.38 13.22 -3.45
N LEU A 36 8.79 12.16 -3.98
CA LEU A 36 7.77 12.25 -5.02
C LEU A 36 6.54 13.02 -4.53
N PHE A 37 6.06 12.70 -3.33
CA PHE A 37 4.87 13.34 -2.77
C PHE A 37 5.10 14.83 -2.49
N SER A 38 6.21 15.18 -1.86
CA SER A 38 6.54 16.58 -1.55
C SER A 38 6.73 17.44 -2.81
N GLN A 39 7.25 16.86 -3.90
CA GLN A 39 7.52 17.59 -5.12
C GLN A 39 6.33 17.66 -6.06
N ALA A 40 5.61 16.55 -6.25
CA ALA A 40 4.72 16.42 -7.40
C ALA A 40 3.26 16.14 -7.05
N LEU A 41 2.92 15.74 -5.82
CA LEU A 41 1.54 15.35 -5.48
C LEU A 41 0.57 16.53 -5.67
N ALA A 42 -0.48 16.28 -6.46
CA ALA A 42 -1.58 17.19 -6.73
C ALA A 42 -2.88 16.77 -6.00
N GLY A 43 -3.03 15.48 -5.73
CA GLY A 43 -4.16 14.96 -4.97
C GLY A 43 -4.20 13.43 -4.93
N ARG A 44 -5.19 12.92 -4.23
CA ARG A 44 -5.49 11.50 -4.10
C ARG A 44 -7.00 11.30 -4.08
N ASP A 45 -7.47 10.21 -4.70
CA ASP A 45 -8.88 9.89 -4.79
C ASP A 45 -9.09 8.39 -4.55
N ARG A 46 -10.19 8.03 -3.89
CA ARG A 46 -10.68 6.65 -3.89
C ARG A 46 -11.47 6.42 -5.17
N THR A 47 -11.27 5.26 -5.79
CA THR A 47 -12.00 4.83 -6.99
C THR A 47 -12.82 3.59 -6.68
N ASP A 48 -13.73 3.20 -7.58
CA ASP A 48 -14.60 2.03 -7.36
C ASP A 48 -13.81 0.73 -7.11
N GLY A 49 -12.59 0.62 -7.65
CA GLY A 49 -11.74 -0.57 -7.55
C GLY A 49 -10.39 -0.37 -6.86
N GLY A 50 -10.13 0.81 -6.28
CA GLY A 50 -8.85 1.10 -5.67
C GLY A 50 -8.60 2.58 -5.38
N VAL A 51 -7.39 3.04 -5.67
CA VAL A 51 -6.94 4.40 -5.35
C VAL A 51 -6.25 5.02 -6.55
N ARG A 52 -6.33 6.34 -6.64
CA ARG A 52 -5.61 7.15 -7.62
C ARG A 52 -4.75 8.17 -6.90
N LEU A 53 -3.46 8.17 -7.23
CA LEU A 53 -2.54 9.25 -6.89
C LEU A 53 -2.37 10.15 -8.12
N ARG A 54 -2.56 11.45 -7.95
CA ARG A 54 -2.42 12.44 -9.01
C ARG A 54 -1.20 13.29 -8.74
N PHE A 55 -0.34 13.40 -9.75
CA PHE A 55 0.87 14.20 -9.70
C PHE A 55 0.84 15.27 -10.79
N ARG A 56 1.46 16.41 -10.55
CA ARG A 56 1.71 17.42 -11.58
C ARG A 56 2.65 16.83 -12.65
N ALA A 57 2.32 16.99 -13.93
CA ALA A 57 3.14 16.50 -15.03
C ALA A 57 4.32 17.43 -15.33
N ASP A 58 5.15 17.68 -14.31
CA ASP A 58 6.43 18.35 -14.48
C ASP A 58 7.41 17.41 -15.22
N GLU A 59 8.55 17.96 -15.65
CA GLU A 59 9.60 17.19 -16.34
C GLU A 59 10.01 15.98 -15.50
N ASP A 60 10.16 14.82 -16.16
CA ASP A 60 10.51 13.52 -15.57
C ASP A 60 9.52 12.86 -14.59
N VAL A 61 8.52 13.57 -14.03
CA VAL A 61 7.57 12.98 -13.07
C VAL A 61 6.86 11.76 -13.67
N ALA A 62 6.47 11.82 -14.94
CA ALA A 62 5.81 10.71 -15.61
C ALA A 62 6.72 9.48 -15.78
N ALA A 63 8.02 9.68 -15.97
CA ALA A 63 8.98 8.58 -16.06
C ALA A 63 9.25 8.00 -14.66
N TRP A 64 9.38 8.88 -13.67
CA TRP A 64 9.62 8.51 -12.27
C TRP A 64 8.46 7.68 -11.70
N VAL A 65 7.22 8.12 -11.86
CA VAL A 65 6.03 7.38 -11.39
C VAL A 65 5.92 6.01 -12.08
N ARG A 66 6.27 5.91 -13.37
CA ARG A 66 6.28 4.62 -14.09
C ARG A 66 7.32 3.66 -13.55
N ASP A 67 8.52 4.16 -13.29
CA ASP A 67 9.60 3.34 -12.73
C ASP A 67 9.24 2.81 -11.33
N LEU A 68 8.67 3.67 -10.48
CA LEU A 68 8.20 3.27 -9.16
C LEU A 68 7.06 2.24 -9.26
N ALA A 69 6.10 2.44 -10.16
CA ALA A 69 5.02 1.49 -10.41
C ALA A 69 5.51 0.10 -10.87
N VAL A 70 6.59 0.03 -11.65
CA VAL A 70 7.21 -1.23 -12.05
C VAL A 70 7.83 -1.94 -10.86
N ARG A 71 8.54 -1.21 -9.98
CA ARG A 71 9.13 -1.76 -8.76
C ARG A 71 8.08 -2.23 -7.76
N GLU A 72 6.97 -1.49 -7.62
CA GLU A 72 5.83 -1.90 -6.83
C GLU A 72 5.14 -3.15 -7.39
N LYS A 73 5.00 -3.26 -8.71
CA LYS A 73 4.40 -4.46 -9.33
C LYS A 73 5.22 -5.73 -9.07
N ALA A 74 6.54 -5.61 -9.01
CA ALA A 74 7.42 -6.74 -8.65
C ALA A 74 7.22 -7.17 -7.19
N CYS A 75 7.00 -6.22 -6.29
CA CYS A 75 6.79 -6.46 -4.86
C CYS A 75 5.36 -6.93 -4.53
N CYS A 76 4.35 -6.37 -5.20
CA CYS A 76 2.92 -6.60 -4.97
C CYS A 76 2.22 -7.10 -6.25
N PRO A 77 2.42 -8.36 -6.67
CA PRO A 77 1.91 -8.87 -7.94
C PRO A 77 0.37 -8.95 -8.01
N PHE A 78 -0.32 -8.87 -6.87
CA PHE A 78 -1.78 -8.91 -6.74
C PHE A 78 -2.47 -7.55 -6.98
N TYR A 79 -1.71 -6.46 -7.16
CA TYR A 79 -2.25 -5.19 -7.62
C TYR A 79 -1.99 -4.95 -9.11
N ASN A 80 -2.92 -4.27 -9.75
CA ASN A 80 -2.69 -3.62 -11.03
C ASN A 80 -2.20 -2.18 -10.77
N PHE A 81 -1.09 -1.82 -11.41
CA PHE A 81 -0.54 -0.46 -11.38
C PHE A 81 -0.62 0.11 -12.79
N THR A 82 -1.40 1.16 -12.98
CA THR A 82 -1.55 1.82 -14.29
C THR A 82 -1.12 3.27 -14.17
N VAL A 83 -0.20 3.70 -15.03
CA VAL A 83 0.27 5.08 -15.07
C VAL A 83 -0.14 5.73 -16.38
N SER A 84 -0.94 6.80 -16.30
CA SER A 84 -1.41 7.56 -17.45
C SER A 84 -1.05 9.04 -17.32
N THR A 85 -1.02 9.75 -18.45
CA THR A 85 -0.79 11.20 -18.47
C THR A 85 -2.01 11.85 -19.10
N THR A 86 -2.65 12.76 -18.39
CA THR A 86 -3.90 13.41 -18.83
C THR A 86 -4.00 14.81 -18.26
N GLY A 87 -4.42 15.78 -19.07
CA GLY A 87 -4.72 17.14 -18.60
C GLY A 87 -3.58 17.87 -17.86
N GLY A 88 -2.31 17.52 -18.12
CA GLY A 88 -1.17 18.09 -17.38
C GLY A 88 -0.90 17.43 -16.02
N GLU A 89 -1.53 16.29 -15.74
CA GLU A 89 -1.26 15.44 -14.59
C GLU A 89 -0.76 14.06 -15.02
N VAL A 90 -0.02 13.42 -14.13
CA VAL A 90 0.30 12.00 -14.16
C VAL A 90 -0.59 11.31 -13.14
N TRP A 91 -1.38 10.34 -13.59
CA TRP A 91 -2.24 9.55 -12.73
C TRP A 91 -1.62 8.19 -12.53
N TRP A 92 -1.48 7.78 -11.27
CA TRP A 92 -1.10 6.45 -10.87
C TRP A 92 -2.31 5.78 -10.22
N ASP A 93 -2.95 4.90 -10.99
CA ASP A 93 -4.07 4.08 -10.56
C ASP A 93 -3.54 2.75 -10.00
N ILE A 94 -4.03 2.40 -8.81
CA ILE A 94 -3.67 1.20 -8.08
C ILE A 94 -4.97 0.48 -7.73
N SER A 95 -5.16 -0.72 -8.26
CA SER A 95 -6.39 -1.49 -8.07
C SER A 95 -6.08 -2.96 -7.82
N LEU A 96 -7.03 -3.69 -7.25
CA LEU A 96 -6.95 -5.15 -7.21
C LEU A 96 -6.95 -5.74 -8.63
N VAL A 97 -6.29 -6.87 -8.82
CA VAL A 97 -6.53 -7.71 -10.02
C VAL A 97 -7.89 -8.38 -9.91
N ASP A 98 -8.61 -8.55 -11.02
CA ASP A 98 -9.88 -9.28 -10.98
C ASP A 98 -9.65 -10.74 -10.53
N GLY A 99 -10.51 -11.25 -9.64
CA GLY A 99 -10.47 -12.64 -9.19
C GLY A 99 -9.57 -12.94 -7.98
N VAL A 100 -9.21 -11.91 -7.18
CA VAL A 100 -8.69 -12.16 -5.82
C VAL A 100 -9.74 -12.95 -5.04
N ALA A 101 -9.34 -14.02 -4.34
CA ALA A 101 -10.28 -14.85 -3.59
C ALA A 101 -10.97 -14.02 -2.48
N ASP A 102 -12.24 -14.28 -2.20
CA ASP A 102 -13.07 -13.50 -1.26
C ASP A 102 -12.45 -13.33 0.15
N GLY A 103 -11.58 -14.25 0.58
CA GLY A 103 -10.86 -14.18 1.86
C GLY A 103 -9.65 -13.25 1.87
N ASP A 104 -9.11 -12.92 0.70
CA ASP A 104 -7.92 -12.08 0.51
C ASP A 104 -8.31 -10.64 0.15
N GLU A 105 -9.56 -10.43 -0.27
CA GLU A 105 -10.07 -9.12 -0.70
C GLU A 105 -10.01 -8.09 0.45
N HIS A 106 -10.37 -8.45 1.67
CA HIS A 106 -10.38 -7.50 2.79
C HIS A 106 -8.98 -6.97 3.10
N THR A 107 -8.00 -7.87 3.21
CA THR A 107 -6.59 -7.53 3.44
C THR A 107 -6.01 -6.75 2.28
N ALA A 108 -6.35 -7.14 1.04
CA ALA A 108 -5.89 -6.44 -0.14
C ALA A 108 -6.60 -5.07 -0.32
N ARG A 109 -7.79 -4.85 0.23
CA ARG A 109 -8.41 -3.51 0.33
C ARG A 109 -7.76 -2.68 1.43
N ALA A 110 -7.46 -3.26 2.59
CA ALA A 110 -6.74 -2.56 3.66
C ALA A 110 -5.34 -2.11 3.20
N MET A 111 -4.65 -2.92 2.42
CA MET A 111 -3.36 -2.53 1.81
C MET A 111 -3.50 -1.46 0.71
N LEU A 112 -4.65 -1.33 0.02
CA LEU A 112 -4.89 -0.20 -0.90
C LEU A 112 -4.97 1.13 -0.15
N ASP A 113 -5.49 1.11 1.08
CA ASP A 113 -5.52 2.28 1.93
C ASP A 113 -4.09 2.72 2.30
N GLY A 114 -3.13 1.79 2.34
CA GLY A 114 -1.71 2.12 2.48
C GLY A 114 -1.24 3.07 1.39
N TYR A 115 -1.54 2.77 0.12
CA TYR A 115 -1.21 3.69 -0.97
C TYR A 115 -1.96 5.02 -0.89
N PHE A 116 -3.21 5.02 -0.43
CA PHE A 116 -3.97 6.25 -0.23
C PHE A 116 -3.35 7.14 0.85
N TYR A 117 -2.96 6.57 1.99
CA TYR A 117 -2.41 7.27 3.15
C TYR A 117 -0.89 7.44 3.11
N ALA A 118 -0.19 6.85 2.14
CA ALA A 118 1.26 6.98 1.98
C ALA A 118 1.78 8.43 2.00
N PRO A 119 1.11 9.43 1.39
CA PRO A 119 1.52 10.83 1.51
C PRO A 119 1.59 11.36 2.95
N ASP A 120 0.85 10.76 3.88
CA ASP A 120 0.74 11.23 5.27
C ASP A 120 1.83 10.64 6.18
N TYR A 121 2.38 9.48 5.84
CA TYR A 121 3.39 8.80 6.67
C TYR A 121 4.77 8.67 6.01
N ALA A 122 4.89 8.83 4.69
CA ALA A 122 6.14 8.53 3.99
C ALA A 122 7.31 9.42 4.39
N ALA A 123 7.03 10.66 4.81
CA ALA A 123 8.05 11.59 5.31
C ALA A 123 8.76 11.09 6.58
N ASP A 124 8.08 10.24 7.37
CA ASP A 124 8.62 9.62 8.57
C ASP A 124 9.31 8.26 8.27
N GLY A 125 9.49 7.93 6.98
CA GLY A 125 10.19 6.74 6.52
C GLY A 125 9.48 5.43 6.88
N VAL A 126 10.26 4.36 7.03
CA VAL A 126 9.75 3.04 7.41
C VAL A 126 9.07 3.05 8.78
N ALA A 127 9.51 3.90 9.71
CA ALA A 127 8.88 4.07 11.02
C ALA A 127 7.46 4.64 10.91
N GLY A 128 7.25 5.64 10.04
CA GLY A 128 5.92 6.18 9.74
C GLY A 128 4.99 5.11 9.15
N MET A 129 5.48 4.39 8.14
CA MET A 129 4.73 3.31 7.50
C MET A 129 4.34 2.21 8.48
N THR A 130 5.30 1.69 9.27
CA THR A 130 5.02 0.61 10.23
C THR A 130 4.06 1.06 11.33
N LYS A 131 4.14 2.32 11.79
CA LYS A 131 3.19 2.88 12.74
C LYS A 131 1.78 2.97 12.14
N TRP A 132 1.65 3.41 10.89
CA TRP A 132 0.36 3.47 10.19
C TRP A 132 -0.23 2.06 10.03
N LEU A 133 0.56 1.12 9.52
CA LEU A 133 0.17 -0.29 9.36
C LEU A 133 -0.32 -0.90 10.68
N ALA A 134 0.39 -0.66 11.79
CA ALA A 134 -0.04 -1.13 13.10
C ALA A 134 -1.39 -0.53 13.54
N GLY A 135 -1.65 0.74 13.20
CA GLY A 135 -2.95 1.38 13.44
C GLY A 135 -4.10 0.76 12.65
N GLU A 136 -3.80 0.23 11.46
CA GLU A 136 -4.75 -0.48 10.60
C GLU A 136 -4.86 -1.99 10.91
N GLY A 137 -4.26 -2.46 12.00
CA GLY A 137 -4.32 -3.87 12.40
C GLY A 137 -3.32 -4.80 11.70
N PHE A 138 -2.30 -4.25 11.04
CA PHE A 138 -1.20 -5.04 10.48
C PHE A 138 -0.05 -5.22 11.49
N THR A 139 0.42 -6.45 11.58
CA THR A 139 1.72 -6.76 12.20
C THR A 139 2.80 -6.77 11.13
N VAL A 140 3.87 -5.99 11.35
CA VAL A 140 5.04 -5.96 10.47
C VAL A 140 6.20 -6.68 11.14
N THR A 141 6.71 -7.73 10.50
CA THR A 141 7.84 -8.51 10.99
C THR A 141 8.98 -8.49 9.98
N PRO A 142 10.20 -8.06 10.36
CA PRO A 142 11.35 -8.16 9.47
C PRO A 142 11.71 -9.62 9.22
N ASN A 143 12.13 -9.94 8.00
CA ASN A 143 12.74 -11.22 7.63
C ASN A 143 14.03 -11.00 6.84
N GLU A 144 14.67 -12.08 6.40
CA GLU A 144 15.89 -12.01 5.58
C GLU A 144 15.68 -11.33 4.21
N SER A 145 14.43 -11.23 3.79
CA SER A 145 13.96 -10.75 2.49
C SER A 145 13.38 -9.33 2.51
N GLY A 146 13.33 -8.68 3.67
CA GLY A 146 12.63 -7.41 3.88
C GLY A 146 11.61 -7.49 5.01
N MET A 147 10.34 -7.21 4.70
CA MET A 147 9.26 -7.12 5.70
C MET A 147 8.06 -7.96 5.30
N VAL A 148 7.59 -8.78 6.24
CA VAL A 148 6.32 -9.49 6.14
C VAL A 148 5.25 -8.66 6.83
N MET A 149 4.15 -8.38 6.13
CA MET A 149 3.00 -7.71 6.70
C MET A 149 1.85 -8.71 6.79
N GLN A 150 1.32 -8.88 8.01
CA GLN A 150 0.21 -9.77 8.27
C GLN A 150 -0.94 -8.98 8.87
N PHE A 151 -2.12 -9.09 8.26
CA PHE A 151 -3.33 -8.48 8.79
C PHE A 151 -3.88 -9.35 9.92
N ASP A 152 -4.14 -8.74 11.07
CA ASP A 152 -4.87 -9.37 12.16
C ASP A 152 -6.30 -8.81 12.19
N ALA A 153 -7.23 -9.60 11.65
CA ALA A 153 -8.64 -9.22 11.58
C ALA A 153 -9.28 -9.01 12.97
N ALA A 154 -8.73 -9.62 14.04
CA ALA A 154 -9.22 -9.40 15.39
C ALA A 154 -8.76 -8.05 15.96
N ALA A 155 -7.57 -7.56 15.56
CA ALA A 155 -7.06 -6.25 15.96
C ALA A 155 -7.75 -5.10 15.21
N ALA A 156 -8.17 -5.33 13.97
CA ALA A 156 -8.85 -4.33 13.15
C ALA A 156 -10.28 -4.00 13.62
N ASP A 157 -10.97 -4.93 14.29
CA ASP A 157 -12.29 -4.69 14.91
C ASP A 157 -12.21 -3.73 16.13
N GLU A 158 -11.04 -3.66 16.78
CA GLU A 158 -10.76 -2.76 17.90
C GLU A 158 -10.06 -1.45 17.48
N ALA A 159 -9.59 -1.35 16.23
CA ALA A 159 -8.95 -0.16 15.71
C ALA A 159 -9.99 0.96 15.49
N PRO A 160 -9.73 2.20 15.96
CA PRO A 160 -10.67 3.28 15.74
C PRO A 160 -10.79 3.57 14.24
N SER A 161 -11.99 3.35 13.69
CA SER A 161 -12.33 3.70 12.31
C SER A 161 -12.04 5.18 12.06
N GLY A 162 -10.96 5.46 11.34
CA GLY A 162 -10.64 6.77 10.77
C GLY A 162 -10.02 7.76 11.76
N ALA A 163 -8.74 8.08 11.53
CA ALA A 163 -8.14 9.37 11.86
C ALA A 163 -7.63 10.02 10.57
#